data_AF-A0A3B5MPU2-F1
#
_entry.id   AF-A0A3B5MPU2-F1
#
_cell.length_a   1.000
_cell.length_b   1.000
_cell.length_c   1.000
_cell.angle_alpha   90.00
_cell.angle_beta   90.00
_cell.angle_gamma   90.00
#
_symmetry.space_group_name_H-M   'P 1'
#
loop_
_entity.id
_entity.type
_entity.pdbx_description
1 polymer ?
#
loop_
_entity_poly.entity_id
_entity_poly.type
_entity_poly.pdbx_seq_one_letter_code
_entity_poly.pdbx_strand_id
1 'polypeptide(L)'
;MAIKYGSPFLFQDVDEYIDPVIDNVLEKNVKGAEGRQIIMLGDKEVHFDPNFKLYLNTKLSNPKYSPAWIDFENLNVLIFHTVTLKGLEDQLLSVIMGFEKRELEEQRERLIQETSDNKKLLKNLGDSLLRELATSTGNMLDNTELVETLEETKLKSTEVSSEYSTIKLKLAQKTSVDIDKLRDGYRPAAKRGAILFFVLTDMALVNSMYQYSLASYLKVFDMSLRKARPDSSLLKRLENIINTLTYNVYNYGCTAPIHNKCCLKALYKKVISVQSQQIALSVTNEFYHHYVFFFLSQWYDLDAPEQAPFPMKYKKNLSAFQKLLLLRCFRVDRVFRGVTDYVTGVMGEK
;
A
#
# COMPACT_ATOMS: atom_id res chain seq x y z
N MET A 1 -27.92 3.72 25.47
CA MET A 1 -28.92 3.05 24.62
C MET A 1 -28.29 1.87 23.85
N ALA A 2 -27.24 2.09 23.06
CA ALA A 2 -26.59 1.02 22.28
C ALA A 2 -26.18 -0.21 23.13
N ILE A 3 -25.58 0.02 24.31
CA ILE A 3 -25.22 -1.03 25.29
C ILE A 3 -26.44 -1.83 25.77
N LYS A 4 -27.59 -1.18 25.98
CA LYS A 4 -28.82 -1.83 26.49
C LYS A 4 -29.50 -2.71 25.44
N TYR A 5 -29.33 -2.38 24.16
CA TYR A 5 -30.01 -3.05 23.05
C TYR A 5 -29.06 -3.90 22.18
N GLY A 6 -27.81 -4.12 22.63
CA GLY A 6 -26.81 -4.90 21.90
C GLY A 6 -26.45 -4.32 20.52
N SER A 7 -26.74 -3.04 20.26
CA SER A 7 -26.51 -2.43 18.94
C SER A 7 -25.03 -2.10 18.76
N PRO A 8 -24.40 -2.49 17.63
CA PRO A 8 -23.04 -2.10 17.33
C PRO A 8 -22.88 -0.57 17.34
N PHE A 9 -21.79 -0.07 17.92
CA PHE A 9 -21.52 1.36 18.05
C PHE A 9 -20.12 1.70 17.56
N LEU A 10 -19.97 2.78 16.79
CA LEU A 10 -18.70 3.25 16.24
C LEU A 10 -18.40 4.66 16.74
N PHE A 11 -17.27 4.85 17.40
CA PHE A 11 -16.68 6.17 17.59
C PHE A 11 -15.84 6.53 16.37
N GLN A 12 -16.15 7.68 15.78
CA GLN A 12 -15.42 8.23 14.65
C GLN A 12 -14.43 9.29 15.13
N ASP A 13 -13.24 9.31 14.52
CA ASP A 13 -12.20 10.32 14.74
C ASP A 13 -11.79 10.45 16.22
N VAL A 14 -11.48 9.30 16.83
CA VAL A 14 -10.97 9.24 18.21
C VAL A 14 -9.55 9.79 18.25
N ASP A 15 -9.35 10.82 19.08
CA ASP A 15 -8.05 11.42 19.36
C ASP A 15 -7.27 10.61 20.41
N GLU A 16 -6.09 11.08 20.82
CA GLU A 16 -5.29 10.42 21.87
C GLU A 16 -5.97 10.43 23.25
N TYR A 17 -6.90 11.36 23.47
CA TYR A 17 -7.70 11.45 24.68
C TYR A 17 -9.06 10.79 24.49
N ILE A 18 -9.33 9.77 25.30
CA ILE A 18 -10.62 9.09 25.40
C ILE A 18 -11.19 9.42 26.77
N ASP A 19 -12.49 9.74 26.82
CA ASP A 19 -13.18 10.04 28.06
C ASP A 19 -13.22 8.78 28.96
N PRO A 20 -12.70 8.83 30.21
CA PRO A 20 -12.69 7.71 31.16
C PRO A 20 -14.09 7.12 31.46
N VAL A 21 -15.17 7.81 31.11
CA VAL A 21 -16.55 7.31 31.26
C VAL A 21 -16.75 5.94 30.56
N ILE A 22 -15.97 5.64 29.51
CA ILE A 22 -16.07 4.38 28.78
C ILE A 22 -15.10 3.30 29.25
N ASP A 23 -14.24 3.56 30.23
CA ASP A 23 -13.20 2.62 30.69
C ASP A 23 -13.79 1.28 31.12
N ASN A 24 -14.88 1.29 31.89
CA ASN A 24 -15.57 0.06 32.29
C ASN A 24 -16.08 -0.76 31.09
N VAL A 25 -16.47 -0.10 30.00
CA VAL A 25 -16.94 -0.74 28.76
C VAL A 25 -15.76 -1.34 27.99
N LEU A 26 -14.63 -0.65 27.95
CA LEU A 26 -13.40 -1.11 27.31
C LEU A 26 -12.78 -2.31 28.06
N GLU A 27 -12.75 -2.23 29.39
CA GLU A 27 -12.26 -3.29 30.28
C GLU A 27 -13.23 -4.48 30.41
N LYS A 28 -14.44 -4.38 29.82
CA LYS A 28 -15.54 -5.34 30.00
C LYS A 28 -15.78 -5.66 31.49
N ASN A 29 -15.75 -4.63 32.33
CA ASN A 29 -16.00 -4.73 33.78
C ASN A 29 -17.50 -4.89 34.05
N VAL A 30 -18.04 -6.03 33.60
CA VAL A 30 -19.46 -6.40 33.71
C VAL A 30 -19.69 -7.03 35.08
N LYS A 31 -20.63 -6.47 35.84
CA LYS A 31 -21.03 -6.96 37.16
C LYS A 31 -22.40 -7.63 37.07
N GLY A 32 -22.66 -8.63 37.92
CA GLY A 32 -23.97 -9.28 38.04
C GLY A 32 -24.00 -10.77 37.70
N ALA A 33 -25.12 -11.42 38.02
CA ALA A 33 -25.35 -12.85 37.77
C ALA A 33 -25.72 -13.12 36.30
N GLU A 34 -25.54 -14.37 35.85
CA GLU A 34 -25.93 -14.82 34.51
C GLU A 34 -27.43 -14.56 34.28
N GLY A 35 -27.74 -13.58 33.41
CA GLY A 35 -29.10 -13.13 33.11
C GLY A 35 -29.37 -11.64 33.42
N ARG A 36 -28.61 -11.01 34.31
CA ARG A 36 -28.71 -9.55 34.57
C ARG A 36 -27.31 -8.95 34.70
N GLN A 37 -26.63 -8.87 33.57
CA GLN A 37 -25.35 -8.20 33.44
C GLN A 37 -25.56 -6.68 33.44
N ILE A 38 -24.81 -5.97 34.29
CA ILE A 38 -24.81 -4.52 34.42
C ILE A 38 -23.38 -3.99 34.27
N ILE A 39 -23.27 -2.82 33.66
CA ILE A 39 -22.00 -2.11 33.49
C ILE A 39 -22.17 -0.66 33.95
N MET A 40 -21.15 -0.14 34.63
CA MET A 40 -21.12 1.24 35.11
C MET A 40 -20.63 2.15 33.97
N LEU A 41 -21.47 3.06 33.50
CA LEU A 41 -21.09 4.08 32.52
C LEU A 41 -21.05 5.44 33.21
N GLY A 42 -19.87 5.86 33.65
CA GLY A 42 -19.71 6.98 34.60
C GLY A 42 -20.51 6.69 35.88
N ASP A 43 -21.48 7.54 36.18
CA ASP A 43 -22.33 7.42 37.39
C ASP A 43 -23.61 6.58 37.16
N LYS A 44 -23.82 6.05 35.96
CA LYS A 44 -25.08 5.36 35.61
C LYS A 44 -24.90 3.86 35.44
N GLU A 45 -25.74 3.09 36.11
CA GLU A 45 -25.89 1.65 35.88
C GLU A 45 -26.68 1.37 34.60
N VAL A 46 -26.09 0.57 33.72
CA VAL A 46 -26.66 0.23 32.41
C VAL A 46 -26.68 -1.28 32.25
N HIS A 47 -27.81 -1.85 31.82
CA HIS A 47 -27.89 -3.25 31.42
C HIS A 47 -26.98 -3.51 30.22
N PHE A 48 -26.11 -4.52 30.35
CA PHE A 48 -25.16 -4.92 29.33
C PHE A 48 -25.74 -6.09 28.52
N ASP A 49 -25.83 -5.91 27.21
CA ASP A 49 -26.22 -6.97 26.28
C ASP A 49 -24.96 -7.62 25.66
N PRO A 50 -24.82 -8.96 25.71
CA PRO A 50 -23.65 -9.67 25.16
C PRO A 50 -23.40 -9.47 23.66
N ASN A 51 -24.41 -9.05 22.88
CA ASN A 51 -24.28 -8.79 21.45
C ASN A 51 -23.66 -7.43 21.13
N PHE A 52 -23.49 -6.58 22.15
CA PHE A 52 -22.91 -5.24 21.98
C PHE A 52 -21.47 -5.32 21.46
N LYS A 53 -21.19 -4.56 20.39
CA LYS A 53 -19.85 -4.41 19.81
C LYS A 53 -19.48 -2.93 19.73
N LEU A 54 -18.30 -2.59 20.23
CA LEU A 54 -17.76 -1.24 20.16
C LEU A 54 -16.62 -1.20 19.14
N TYR A 55 -16.68 -0.22 18.24
CA TYR A 55 -15.64 0.07 17.26
C TYR A 55 -15.09 1.48 17.51
N LEU A 56 -13.79 1.62 17.42
CA LEU A 56 -13.07 2.89 17.55
C LEU A 56 -12.31 3.12 16.24
N ASN A 57 -12.50 4.27 15.61
CA ASN A 57 -11.76 4.67 14.41
C ASN A 57 -10.98 5.94 14.70
N THR A 58 -9.71 5.98 14.27
CA THR A 58 -8.83 7.14 14.40
C THR A 58 -8.11 7.43 13.09
N LYS A 59 -7.90 8.71 12.80
CA LYS A 59 -7.09 9.16 11.66
C LYS A 59 -5.61 9.27 12.00
N LEU A 60 -5.26 9.18 13.27
CA LEU A 60 -3.89 9.29 13.73
C LEU A 60 -3.12 8.04 13.31
N SER A 61 -1.98 8.22 12.61
CA SER A 61 -1.19 7.09 12.13
C SER A 61 -0.46 6.35 13.25
N ASN A 62 -0.16 7.04 14.35
CA ASN A 62 0.49 6.46 15.53
C ASN A 62 0.02 7.19 16.81
N PRO A 63 -1.24 7.02 17.22
CA PRO A 63 -1.76 7.62 18.45
C PRO A 63 -1.03 7.06 19.66
N LYS A 64 -0.65 7.92 20.60
CA LYS A 64 -0.04 7.51 21.87
C LYS A 64 -1.11 7.25 22.91
N TYR A 65 -1.72 6.07 22.86
CA TYR A 65 -2.57 5.59 23.93
C TYR A 65 -1.72 5.14 25.13
N SER A 66 -2.22 5.36 26.35
CA SER A 66 -1.66 4.87 27.61
C SER A 66 -1.55 3.34 27.55
N PRO A 67 -0.45 2.77 28.06
CA PRO A 67 -0.25 1.33 28.13
C PRO A 67 -1.42 0.60 28.79
N ALA A 68 -2.06 1.24 29.79
CA ALA A 68 -3.25 0.69 30.44
C ALA A 68 -4.30 0.22 29.41
N TRP A 69 -4.61 1.01 28.38
CA TRP A 69 -5.65 0.68 27.41
C TRP A 69 -5.24 -0.36 26.35
N ILE A 70 -3.94 -0.45 26.04
CA ILE A 70 -3.40 -1.37 25.01
C ILE A 70 -3.02 -2.72 25.61
N ASP A 71 -2.53 -2.75 26.86
CA ASP A 71 -2.08 -3.95 27.56
C ASP A 71 -3.25 -4.80 28.08
N PHE A 72 -4.48 -4.27 28.09
CA PHE A 72 -5.65 -5.08 28.41
C PHE A 72 -5.91 -6.10 27.31
N GLU A 73 -5.98 -7.37 27.71
CA GLU A 73 -6.46 -8.57 26.97
C GLU A 73 -7.87 -8.42 26.34
N ASN A 74 -8.46 -7.22 26.34
CA ASN A 74 -9.80 -6.88 25.91
C ASN A 74 -9.87 -6.09 24.59
N LEU A 75 -8.79 -5.43 24.16
CA LEU A 75 -8.70 -4.87 22.81
C LEU A 75 -8.38 -5.98 21.81
N ASN A 76 -9.40 -6.77 21.48
CA ASN A 76 -9.22 -8.03 20.74
C ASN A 76 -8.53 -7.87 19.37
N VAL A 77 -8.67 -6.72 18.69
CA VAL A 77 -8.08 -6.50 17.36
C VAL A 77 -7.76 -5.02 17.13
N LEU A 78 -6.47 -4.68 17.05
CA LEU A 78 -6.00 -3.41 16.49
C LEU A 78 -5.77 -3.57 14.99
N ILE A 79 -6.55 -2.86 14.16
CA ILE A 79 -6.42 -2.91 12.70
C ILE A 79 -5.71 -1.64 12.22
N PHE A 80 -4.45 -1.78 11.79
CA PHE A 80 -3.74 -0.70 11.12
C PHE A 80 -4.12 -0.65 9.65
N HIS A 81 -4.94 0.33 9.26
CA HIS A 81 -5.20 0.60 7.84
C HIS A 81 -4.12 1.51 7.27
N THR A 82 -2.92 0.96 7.09
CA THR A 82 -1.81 1.66 6.44
C THR A 82 -1.74 1.30 4.96
N VAL A 83 -1.51 2.30 4.13
CA VAL A 83 -1.24 2.08 2.71
C VAL A 83 0.10 1.36 2.61
N THR A 84 0.09 0.12 2.11
CA THR A 84 1.32 -0.66 1.87
C THR A 84 1.83 -0.42 0.46
N LEU A 85 3.15 -0.57 0.24
CA LEU A 85 3.74 -0.38 -1.08
C LEU A 85 3.13 -1.32 -2.12
N LYS A 86 2.97 -2.60 -1.77
CA LYS A 86 2.36 -3.59 -2.65
C LYS A 86 0.87 -3.30 -2.89
N GLY A 87 0.12 -2.93 -1.85
CA GLY A 87 -1.30 -2.59 -1.98
C GLY A 87 -1.53 -1.39 -2.90
N LEU A 88 -0.72 -0.33 -2.75
CA LEU A 88 -0.79 0.82 -3.64
C LEU A 88 -0.30 0.50 -5.06
N GLU A 89 0.74 -0.30 -5.22
CA GLU A 89 1.19 -0.79 -6.53
C GLU A 89 0.04 -1.49 -7.26
N ASP A 90 -0.66 -2.41 -6.61
CA ASP A 90 -1.78 -3.14 -7.21
C ASP A 90 -2.97 -2.21 -7.53
N GLN A 91 -3.24 -1.22 -6.68
CA GLN A 91 -4.25 -0.18 -6.95
C GLN A 91 -3.90 0.67 -8.18
N LEU A 92 -2.66 1.19 -8.24
CA LEU A 92 -2.19 1.98 -9.37
C LEU A 92 -2.15 1.16 -10.66
N LEU A 93 -1.86 -0.14 -10.57
CA LEU A 93 -1.89 -1.03 -11.71
C LEU A 93 -3.29 -1.16 -12.29
N SER A 94 -4.32 -1.28 -11.46
CA SER A 94 -5.72 -1.25 -11.94
C SER A 94 -6.11 0.10 -12.55
N VAL A 95 -5.60 1.22 -12.03
CA VAL A 95 -5.80 2.55 -12.66
C VAL A 95 -5.15 2.62 -14.06
N ILE A 96 -3.91 2.13 -14.22
CA ILE A 96 -3.24 2.07 -15.53
C ILE A 96 -4.04 1.18 -16.50
N MET A 97 -4.45 -0.01 -16.05
CA MET A 97 -5.20 -0.97 -16.86
C MET A 97 -6.56 -0.42 -17.29
N GLY A 98 -7.28 0.26 -16.40
CA GLY A 98 -8.53 0.94 -16.71
C GLY A 98 -8.36 2.04 -17.77
N PHE A 99 -7.19 2.67 -17.86
CA PHE A 99 -6.87 3.67 -18.88
C PHE A 99 -6.44 3.04 -20.21
N GLU A 100 -5.50 2.08 -20.20
CA GLU A 100 -4.90 1.50 -21.40
C GLU A 100 -5.77 0.41 -22.06
N LYS A 101 -6.41 -0.42 -21.24
CA LYS A 101 -7.13 -1.63 -21.67
C LYS A 101 -8.42 -1.82 -20.85
N ARG A 102 -9.30 -0.81 -20.89
CA ARG A 102 -10.57 -0.80 -20.14
C ARG A 102 -11.40 -2.07 -20.31
N GLU A 103 -11.57 -2.57 -21.53
CA GLU A 103 -12.35 -3.78 -21.80
C GLU A 103 -11.81 -5.02 -21.08
N LEU A 104 -10.48 -5.17 -21.00
CA LEU A 104 -9.85 -6.30 -20.30
C LEU A 104 -10.03 -6.18 -18.78
N GLU A 105 -9.93 -4.97 -18.21
CA GLU A 105 -10.15 -4.75 -16.79
C GLU A 105 -11.63 -4.99 -16.41
N GLU A 106 -12.57 -4.51 -17.22
CA GLU A 106 -14.00 -4.79 -17.02
C GLU A 106 -14.33 -6.28 -17.16
N GLN A 107 -13.71 -6.99 -18.12
CA GLN A 107 -13.86 -8.43 -18.25
C GLN A 107 -13.35 -9.16 -17.00
N ARG A 108 -12.20 -8.74 -16.46
CA ARG A 108 -11.65 -9.30 -15.22
C ARG A 108 -12.58 -9.07 -14.04
N GLU A 109 -13.09 -7.86 -13.86
CA GLU A 109 -14.02 -7.53 -12.77
C GLU A 109 -15.30 -8.37 -12.85
N ARG A 110 -15.89 -8.51 -14.05
CA ARG A 110 -17.05 -9.38 -14.28
C ARG A 110 -16.76 -10.84 -13.93
N LEU A 111 -15.62 -11.39 -14.37
CA LEU A 111 -15.23 -12.77 -14.06
C LEU A 111 -15.01 -13.00 -12.56
N ILE A 112 -14.42 -12.03 -11.84
CA ILE A 112 -14.23 -12.10 -10.39
C ILE A 112 -15.57 -12.08 -9.66
N GLN A 113 -16.48 -11.19 -10.08
CA GLN A 113 -17.80 -11.07 -9.49
C GLN A 113 -18.61 -12.36 -9.70
N GLU A 114 -18.66 -12.88 -10.92
CA GLU A 114 -19.36 -14.13 -11.24
C GLU A 114 -18.78 -15.32 -10.45
N THR A 115 -17.45 -15.43 -10.35
CA THR A 115 -16.78 -16.48 -9.57
C THR A 115 -17.10 -16.36 -8.08
N SER A 116 -17.14 -15.14 -7.54
CA SER A 116 -17.48 -14.87 -6.14
C SER A 116 -18.94 -15.24 -5.83
N ASP A 117 -19.87 -14.82 -6.70
CA ASP A 117 -21.30 -15.10 -6.55
C ASP A 117 -21.58 -16.60 -6.65
N ASN A 118 -20.97 -17.29 -7.61
CA ASN A 118 -21.06 -18.75 -7.74
C ASN A 118 -20.51 -19.48 -6.50
N LYS A 119 -19.35 -19.05 -5.98
CA LYS A 119 -18.78 -19.64 -4.76
C LYS A 119 -19.66 -19.39 -3.53
N LYS A 120 -20.27 -18.21 -3.43
CA LYS A 120 -21.21 -17.87 -2.35
C LYS A 120 -22.48 -18.71 -2.44
N LEU A 121 -23.04 -18.88 -3.65
CA LEU A 121 -24.21 -19.72 -3.89
C LEU A 121 -23.96 -21.16 -3.47
N LEU A 122 -22.84 -21.75 -3.90
CA LEU A 122 -22.45 -23.12 -3.52
C LEU A 122 -22.32 -23.29 -2.00
N LYS A 123 -21.70 -22.31 -1.34
CA LYS A 123 -21.58 -22.33 0.12
C LYS A 123 -22.94 -22.24 0.80
N ASN A 124 -23.80 -21.32 0.37
CA ASN A 124 -25.13 -21.14 0.95
C ASN A 124 -26.01 -22.38 0.79
N LEU A 125 -25.95 -23.05 -0.37
CA LEU A 125 -26.66 -24.31 -0.60
C LEU A 125 -26.14 -25.42 0.34
N GLY A 126 -24.82 -25.53 0.49
CA GLY A 126 -24.20 -26.47 1.43
C GLY A 126 -24.58 -26.19 2.89
N ASP A 127 -24.53 -24.92 3.31
CA ASP A 127 -24.88 -24.50 4.67
C ASP A 127 -26.39 -24.70 4.96
N SER A 128 -27.25 -24.50 3.96
CA SER A 128 -28.71 -24.73 4.09
C SER A 128 -29.03 -26.22 4.23
N LEU A 129 -28.41 -27.06 3.41
CA LEU A 129 -28.56 -28.52 3.49
C LEU A 129 -28.04 -29.07 4.83
N LEU A 130 -26.90 -28.59 5.31
CA LEU A 130 -26.38 -28.96 6.64
C LEU A 130 -27.32 -28.53 7.77
N ARG A 131 -27.89 -27.32 7.68
CA ARG A 131 -28.86 -26.82 8.66
C ARG A 131 -30.13 -27.66 8.69
N GLU A 132 -30.68 -28.00 7.53
CA GLU A 132 -31.90 -28.81 7.45
C GLU A 132 -31.67 -30.25 7.96
N LEU A 133 -30.55 -30.89 7.60
CA LEU A 133 -30.16 -32.19 8.14
C LEU A 133 -29.96 -32.17 9.66
N ALA A 134 -29.41 -31.08 10.21
CA ALA A 134 -29.23 -30.92 11.65
C ALA A 134 -30.54 -30.63 12.40
N THR A 135 -31.51 -29.99 11.74
CA THR A 135 -32.81 -29.62 12.31
C THR A 135 -33.83 -30.77 12.21
N SER A 136 -33.66 -31.68 11.26
CA SER A 136 -34.55 -32.83 11.08
C SER A 136 -34.36 -33.89 12.18
N THR A 137 -35.02 -33.71 13.32
CA THR A 137 -35.20 -34.75 14.34
C THR A 137 -36.50 -35.51 14.07
N GLY A 138 -36.47 -36.47 13.14
CA GLY A 138 -37.64 -37.25 12.72
C GLY A 138 -37.36 -38.16 11.52
N ASN A 139 -38.40 -38.80 10.97
CA ASN A 139 -38.31 -39.66 9.79
C ASN A 139 -37.97 -38.79 8.55
N MET A 140 -36.76 -38.93 8.03
CA MET A 140 -36.19 -38.04 7.00
C MET A 140 -36.96 -38.04 5.66
N LEU A 141 -37.77 -39.07 5.41
CA LEU A 141 -38.55 -39.23 4.18
C LEU A 141 -39.84 -38.39 4.14
N ASP A 142 -40.33 -37.92 5.30
CA ASP A 142 -41.59 -37.17 5.38
C ASP A 142 -41.39 -35.65 5.31
N ASN A 143 -40.14 -35.18 5.35
CA ASN A 143 -39.81 -33.77 5.27
C ASN A 143 -39.74 -33.32 3.80
N THR A 144 -40.87 -32.81 3.28
CA THR A 144 -40.97 -32.32 1.91
C THR A 144 -40.03 -31.16 1.61
N GLU A 145 -39.76 -30.28 2.59
CA GLU A 145 -38.82 -29.17 2.44
C GLU A 145 -37.38 -29.67 2.27
N LEU A 146 -36.98 -30.70 3.04
CA LEU A 146 -35.65 -31.30 2.91
C LEU A 146 -35.47 -31.93 1.52
N VAL A 147 -36.50 -32.62 0.99
CA VAL A 147 -36.44 -33.22 -0.35
C VAL A 147 -36.32 -32.15 -1.43
N GLU A 148 -37.05 -31.05 -1.32
CA GLU A 148 -37.00 -29.92 -2.25
C GLU A 148 -35.62 -29.22 -2.23
N THR A 149 -35.08 -28.92 -1.04
CA THR A 149 -33.74 -28.33 -0.91
C THR A 149 -32.64 -29.28 -1.41
N LEU A 150 -32.80 -30.60 -1.24
CA LEU A 150 -31.85 -31.60 -1.72
C LEU A 150 -31.92 -31.77 -3.24
N GLU A 151 -33.12 -31.72 -3.83
CA GLU A 151 -33.30 -31.64 -5.29
C GLU A 151 -32.74 -30.35 -5.87
N GLU A 152 -33.02 -29.19 -5.27
CA GLU A 152 -32.43 -27.91 -5.69
C GLU A 152 -30.91 -27.92 -5.59
N THR A 153 -30.36 -28.42 -4.48
CA THR A 153 -28.91 -28.51 -4.28
C THR A 153 -28.28 -29.48 -5.27
N LYS A 154 -28.95 -30.60 -5.59
CA LYS A 154 -28.50 -31.56 -6.60
C LYS A 154 -28.59 -30.98 -8.00
N LEU A 155 -29.67 -30.28 -8.36
CA LEU A 155 -29.84 -29.60 -9.64
C LEU A 155 -28.78 -28.52 -9.82
N LYS A 156 -28.62 -27.61 -8.85
CA LYS A 156 -27.59 -26.55 -8.90
C LYS A 156 -26.17 -27.13 -8.85
N SER A 157 -25.93 -28.21 -8.11
CA SER A 157 -24.61 -28.89 -8.08
C SER A 157 -24.32 -29.65 -9.37
N THR A 158 -25.34 -30.20 -10.05
CA THR A 158 -25.18 -30.85 -11.36
C THR A 158 -25.11 -29.85 -12.50
N GLU A 159 -25.75 -28.68 -12.38
CA GLU A 159 -25.58 -27.55 -13.29
C GLU A 159 -24.20 -26.91 -13.13
N VAL A 160 -23.66 -26.84 -11.91
CA VAL A 160 -22.28 -26.39 -11.64
C VAL A 160 -21.24 -27.48 -11.96
N SER A 161 -21.57 -28.76 -11.79
CA SER A 161 -20.74 -29.91 -12.19
C SER A 161 -20.91 -30.28 -13.67
N SER A 162 -21.85 -29.64 -14.36
CA SER A 162 -22.04 -29.77 -15.79
C SER A 162 -20.69 -29.55 -16.46
N GLU A 163 -20.39 -30.37 -17.45
CA GLU A 163 -19.17 -30.22 -18.21
C GLU A 163 -19.08 -28.78 -18.77
N TYR A 164 -20.22 -28.19 -19.14
CA TYR A 164 -20.30 -26.83 -19.67
C TYR A 164 -19.91 -25.73 -18.68
N SER A 165 -20.35 -25.79 -17.42
CA SER A 165 -19.99 -24.82 -16.37
C SER A 165 -18.57 -25.03 -15.86
N THR A 166 -18.11 -26.27 -15.72
CA THR A 166 -16.73 -26.58 -15.35
C THR A 166 -15.75 -26.22 -16.47
N ILE A 167 -16.13 -26.40 -17.74
CA ILE A 167 -15.39 -25.88 -18.90
C ILE A 167 -15.37 -24.36 -18.86
N LYS A 168 -16.49 -23.68 -18.60
CA LYS A 168 -16.53 -22.21 -18.44
C LYS A 168 -15.63 -21.73 -17.31
N LEU A 169 -15.62 -22.39 -16.15
CA LEU A 169 -14.74 -22.05 -15.03
C LEU A 169 -13.26 -22.31 -15.37
N LYS A 170 -12.95 -23.41 -16.06
CA LYS A 170 -11.59 -23.70 -16.54
C LYS A 170 -11.13 -22.70 -17.61
N LEU A 171 -12.02 -22.29 -18.52
CA LEU A 171 -11.76 -21.26 -19.52
C LEU A 171 -11.57 -19.89 -18.85
N ALA A 172 -12.46 -19.50 -17.93
CA ALA A 172 -12.35 -18.29 -17.13
C ALA A 172 -11.03 -18.26 -16.33
N GLN A 173 -10.60 -19.39 -15.77
CA GLN A 173 -9.31 -19.50 -15.09
C GLN A 173 -8.13 -19.29 -16.06
N LYS A 174 -8.16 -19.92 -17.25
CA LYS A 174 -7.13 -19.70 -18.29
C LYS A 174 -7.11 -18.24 -18.75
N THR A 175 -8.27 -17.66 -19.04
CA THR A 175 -8.43 -16.26 -19.43
C THR A 175 -7.96 -15.33 -18.32
N SER A 176 -8.23 -15.63 -17.04
CA SER A 176 -7.72 -14.85 -15.91
C SER A 176 -6.20 -14.86 -15.86
N VAL A 177 -5.56 -16.02 -16.03
CA VAL A 177 -4.10 -16.12 -16.04
C VAL A 177 -3.49 -15.33 -17.19
N ASP A 178 -4.11 -15.35 -18.37
CA ASP A 178 -3.61 -14.59 -19.52
C ASP A 178 -3.83 -13.08 -19.36
N ILE A 179 -4.94 -12.66 -18.75
CA ILE A 179 -5.16 -11.26 -18.34
C ILE A 179 -4.12 -10.83 -17.32
N ASP A 180 -3.82 -11.68 -16.32
CA ASP A 180 -2.83 -11.36 -15.28
C ASP A 180 -1.42 -11.21 -15.88
N LYS A 181 -1.04 -12.04 -16.85
CA LYS A 181 0.23 -11.87 -17.59
C LYS A 181 0.31 -10.53 -18.33
N LEU A 182 -0.78 -10.14 -19.02
CA LEU A 182 -0.84 -8.85 -19.72
C LEU A 182 -0.76 -7.68 -18.75
N ARG A 183 -1.46 -7.80 -17.61
CA ARG A 183 -1.47 -6.82 -16.52
C ARG A 183 -0.08 -6.68 -15.89
N ASP A 184 0.63 -7.78 -15.66
CA ASP A 184 1.97 -7.76 -15.11
C ASP A 184 2.98 -7.06 -16.04
N GLY A 185 2.70 -6.96 -17.34
CA GLY A 185 3.46 -6.13 -18.28
C GLY A 185 3.51 -4.64 -17.87
N TYR A 186 2.45 -4.12 -17.25
CA TYR A 186 2.37 -2.72 -16.78
C TYR A 186 2.83 -2.51 -15.33
N ARG A 187 3.11 -3.59 -14.61
CA ARG A 187 3.58 -3.56 -13.21
C ARG A 187 4.79 -2.65 -12.97
N PRO A 188 5.81 -2.56 -13.86
CA PRO A 188 6.94 -1.67 -13.65
C PRO A 188 6.54 -0.19 -13.52
N ALA A 189 5.55 0.27 -14.29
CA ALA A 189 5.05 1.64 -14.20
C ALA A 189 4.26 1.87 -12.90
N ALA A 190 3.44 0.90 -12.49
CA ALA A 190 2.70 0.95 -11.23
C ALA A 190 3.64 0.99 -10.01
N LYS A 191 4.67 0.12 -10.01
CA LYS A 191 5.71 0.08 -8.97
C LYS A 191 6.44 1.41 -8.85
N ARG A 192 6.78 2.02 -10.00
CA ARG A 192 7.39 3.36 -10.01
C ARG A 192 6.46 4.41 -9.41
N GLY A 193 5.18 4.37 -9.75
CA GLY A 193 4.16 5.25 -9.15
C GLY A 193 4.00 5.05 -7.64
N ALA A 194 4.04 3.82 -7.15
CA ALA A 194 3.97 3.57 -5.71
C ALA A 194 5.20 4.17 -4.99
N ILE A 195 6.40 3.93 -5.50
CA ILE A 195 7.64 4.50 -4.95
C ILE A 195 7.56 6.03 -4.90
N LEU A 196 7.11 6.67 -5.98
CA LEU A 196 6.99 8.13 -6.05
C LEU A 196 6.02 8.69 -5.00
N PHE A 197 4.91 8.01 -4.74
CA PHE A 197 3.98 8.41 -3.68
C PHE A 197 4.62 8.31 -2.29
N PHE A 198 5.26 7.19 -1.95
CA PHE A 198 5.90 7.04 -0.63
C PHE A 198 7.04 8.03 -0.43
N VAL A 199 7.78 8.33 -1.49
CA VAL A 199 8.79 9.36 -1.48
C VAL A 199 8.19 10.74 -1.20
N LEU A 200 7.01 11.06 -1.76
CA LEU A 200 6.30 12.31 -1.43
C LEU A 200 5.79 12.32 0.02
N THR A 201 5.20 11.24 0.51
CA THR A 201 4.71 11.18 1.91
C THR A 201 5.84 11.24 2.91
N ASP A 202 7.00 10.67 2.57
CA ASP A 202 8.21 10.72 3.38
C ASP A 202 8.78 12.14 3.54
N MET A 203 8.39 13.09 2.68
CA MET A 203 8.78 14.50 2.82
C MET A 203 8.23 15.12 4.11
N ALA A 204 7.12 14.58 4.64
CA ALA A 204 6.54 15.00 5.92
C ALA A 204 7.52 14.79 7.09
N LEU A 205 8.45 13.83 6.98
CA LEU A 205 9.49 13.58 7.99
C LEU A 205 10.52 14.71 8.06
N VAL A 206 10.67 15.49 6.98
CA VAL A 206 11.57 16.64 6.95
C VAL A 206 10.87 17.89 7.47
N ASN A 207 9.62 18.10 7.07
CA ASN A 207 8.79 19.17 7.60
C ASN A 207 7.33 18.75 7.59
N SER A 208 6.63 18.96 8.70
CA SER A 208 5.20 18.64 8.87
C SER A 208 4.29 19.35 7.87
N MET A 209 4.74 20.42 7.22
CA MET A 209 4.01 21.12 6.16
C MET A 209 3.95 20.35 4.84
N TYR A 210 4.87 19.40 4.59
CA TYR A 210 4.85 18.57 3.38
C TYR A 210 3.92 17.37 3.54
N GLN A 211 2.62 17.64 3.69
CA GLN A 211 1.58 16.61 3.71
C GLN A 211 0.90 16.51 2.35
N TYR A 212 0.90 15.31 1.78
CA TYR A 212 0.26 15.01 0.51
C TYR A 212 -0.83 13.97 0.70
N SER A 213 -2.03 14.24 0.18
CA SER A 213 -3.11 13.27 0.21
C SER A 213 -3.03 12.31 -0.98
N LEU A 214 -3.33 11.03 -0.74
CA LEU A 214 -3.42 10.00 -1.79
C LEU A 214 -4.42 10.41 -2.88
N ALA A 215 -5.56 10.99 -2.51
CA ALA A 215 -6.57 11.44 -3.48
C ALA A 215 -6.03 12.50 -4.46
N SER A 216 -5.19 13.43 -4.01
CA SER A 216 -4.57 14.42 -4.89
C SER A 216 -3.48 13.80 -5.75
N TYR A 217 -2.72 12.86 -5.20
CA TYR A 217 -1.73 12.10 -5.95
C TYR A 217 -2.37 11.30 -7.10
N LEU A 218 -3.50 10.63 -6.85
CA LEU A 218 -4.23 9.88 -7.88
C LEU A 218 -4.70 10.77 -9.04
N LYS A 219 -5.08 12.03 -8.77
CA LYS A 219 -5.42 13.01 -9.82
C LYS A 219 -4.19 13.37 -10.68
N VAL A 220 -3.03 13.58 -10.06
CA VAL A 220 -1.76 13.84 -10.78
C VAL A 220 -1.35 12.62 -11.60
N PHE A 221 -1.56 11.42 -11.06
CA PHE A 221 -1.31 10.15 -11.74
C PHE A 221 -2.19 10.01 -13.00
N ASP A 222 -3.50 10.23 -12.88
CA ASP A 222 -4.44 10.23 -14.03
C ASP A 222 -4.06 11.28 -15.09
N MET A 223 -3.74 12.51 -14.66
CA MET A 223 -3.26 13.56 -15.56
C MET A 223 -1.98 13.13 -16.32
N SER A 224 -1.09 12.39 -15.65
CA SER A 224 0.16 11.91 -16.24
C SER A 224 -0.08 10.85 -17.30
N LEU A 225 -1.02 9.93 -17.08
CA LEU A 225 -1.42 8.92 -18.08
C LEU A 225 -2.00 9.56 -19.34
N ARG A 226 -2.84 10.59 -19.17
CA ARG A 226 -3.43 11.35 -20.28
C ARG A 226 -2.41 12.14 -21.08
N LYS A 227 -1.39 12.71 -20.42
CA LYS A 227 -0.33 13.50 -21.07
C LYS A 227 0.77 12.64 -21.72
N ALA A 228 0.97 11.42 -21.23
CA ALA A 228 2.03 10.56 -21.73
C ALA A 228 1.76 10.16 -23.19
N ARG A 229 2.78 10.24 -24.05
CA ARG A 229 2.64 9.93 -25.48
C ARG A 229 2.32 8.44 -25.71
N PRO A 230 1.26 8.11 -26.48
CA PRO A 230 0.96 6.72 -26.83
C PRO A 230 2.03 6.16 -27.78
N ASP A 231 2.34 4.87 -27.65
CA ASP A 231 3.32 4.16 -28.48
C ASP A 231 2.80 2.73 -28.73
N SER A 232 3.18 2.13 -29.86
CA SER A 232 2.79 0.76 -30.23
C SER A 232 3.58 -0.30 -29.45
N SER A 233 4.81 0.02 -29.06
CA SER A 233 5.64 -0.87 -28.24
C SER A 233 5.34 -0.66 -26.75
N LEU A 234 4.99 -1.74 -26.04
CA LEU A 234 4.75 -1.72 -24.60
C LEU A 234 5.92 -1.10 -23.84
N LEU A 235 7.16 -1.50 -24.14
CA LEU A 235 8.34 -1.01 -23.42
C LEU A 235 8.53 0.51 -23.56
N LYS A 236 8.40 1.04 -24.78
CA LYS A 236 8.49 2.48 -25.04
C LYS A 236 7.31 3.24 -24.44
N ARG A 237 6.11 2.66 -24.49
CA ARG A 237 4.92 3.24 -23.83
C ARG A 237 5.13 3.36 -22.33
N LEU A 238 5.64 2.31 -21.67
CA LEU A 238 5.93 2.31 -20.24
C LEU A 238 6.99 3.36 -19.88
N GLU A 239 8.04 3.48 -20.68
CA GLU A 239 9.06 4.51 -20.51
C GLU A 239 8.47 5.92 -20.62
N ASN A 240 7.63 6.18 -21.62
CA ASN A 240 6.92 7.45 -21.78
C ASN A 240 6.02 7.77 -20.59
N ILE A 241 5.29 6.79 -20.08
CA ILE A 241 4.45 6.93 -18.87
C ILE A 241 5.32 7.24 -17.66
N ILE A 242 6.38 6.46 -17.42
CA ILE A 242 7.27 6.63 -16.27
C ILE A 242 7.94 8.00 -16.28
N ASN A 243 8.43 8.45 -17.43
CA ASN A 243 9.08 9.75 -17.57
C ASN A 243 8.11 10.90 -17.35
N THR A 244 6.91 10.83 -17.96
CA THR A 244 5.86 11.86 -17.79
C THR A 244 5.35 11.91 -16.36
N LEU A 245 5.14 10.74 -15.73
CA LEU A 245 4.73 10.62 -14.34
C LEU A 245 5.77 11.20 -13.40
N THR A 246 7.04 10.81 -13.56
CA THR A 246 8.13 11.30 -12.71
C THR A 246 8.24 12.82 -12.79
N TYR A 247 8.10 13.40 -13.99
CA TYR A 247 8.12 14.85 -14.19
C TYR A 247 6.93 15.57 -13.55
N ASN A 248 5.69 15.10 -13.78
CA ASN A 248 4.50 15.74 -13.22
C ASN A 248 4.46 15.62 -11.69
N VAL A 249 4.89 14.49 -11.14
CA VAL A 249 4.98 14.28 -9.69
C VAL A 249 6.07 15.16 -9.08
N TYR A 250 7.22 15.30 -9.75
CA TYR A 250 8.26 16.23 -9.33
C TYR A 250 7.74 17.67 -9.28
N ASN A 251 7.09 18.14 -10.35
CA ASN A 251 6.50 19.48 -10.40
C ASN A 251 5.43 19.68 -9.31
N TYR A 252 4.58 18.67 -9.11
CA TYR A 252 3.57 18.70 -8.05
C TYR A 252 4.20 18.79 -6.65
N GLY A 253 5.27 18.03 -6.38
CA GLY A 253 6.01 18.14 -5.12
C GLY A 253 6.74 19.49 -4.96
N CYS A 254 7.14 20.12 -6.06
CA CYS A 254 7.80 21.42 -6.06
C CYS A 254 6.82 22.61 -6.01
N THR A 255 5.53 22.41 -6.31
CA THR A 255 4.52 23.48 -6.18
C THR A 255 4.18 23.87 -4.74
N ALA A 256 4.61 23.09 -3.73
CA ALA A 256 4.38 23.44 -2.33
C ALA A 256 5.14 24.74 -1.93
N PRO A 257 4.49 25.75 -1.31
CA PRO A 257 4.97 27.14 -1.30
C PRO A 257 6.18 27.47 -0.40
N ILE A 258 7.00 26.50 0.02
CA ILE A 258 8.12 26.75 0.93
C ILE A 258 9.42 26.24 0.33
N HIS A 259 10.16 27.21 -0.23
CA HIS A 259 11.51 27.17 -0.78
C HIS A 259 11.84 26.00 -1.73
N ASN A 260 11.97 26.36 -3.01
CA ASN A 260 12.62 25.63 -4.12
C ASN A 260 14.01 25.00 -3.82
N LYS A 261 14.53 25.13 -2.59
CA LYS A 261 15.82 24.57 -2.13
C LYS A 261 15.68 23.37 -1.19
N CYS A 262 14.47 22.99 -0.75
CA CYS A 262 14.26 21.93 0.25
C CYS A 262 13.82 20.58 -0.34
N CYS A 263 13.07 20.54 -1.46
CA CYS A 263 12.63 19.27 -2.05
C CYS A 263 13.79 18.39 -2.52
N LEU A 264 14.81 18.97 -3.16
CA LEU A 264 16.05 18.27 -3.50
C LEU A 264 16.78 17.74 -2.25
N LYS A 265 16.82 18.51 -1.15
CA LYS A 265 17.50 18.09 0.10
C LYS A 265 16.81 16.92 0.80
N ALA A 266 15.48 16.86 0.74
CA ALA A 266 14.67 15.84 1.39
C ALA A 266 14.65 14.51 0.59
N LEU A 267 14.46 14.60 -0.74
CA LEU A 267 14.54 13.45 -1.65
C LEU A 267 15.90 12.75 -1.55
N TYR A 268 16.98 13.52 -1.44
CA TYR A 268 18.35 12.99 -1.44
C TYR A 268 18.79 12.36 -0.11
N LYS A 269 18.31 12.88 1.03
CA LYS A 269 18.70 12.35 2.35
C LYS A 269 18.29 10.88 2.52
N LYS A 270 17.13 10.50 1.96
CA LYS A 270 16.58 9.13 2.05
C LYS A 270 17.14 8.18 0.97
N VAL A 271 17.37 8.66 -0.25
CA VAL A 271 18.06 7.89 -1.31
C VAL A 271 19.51 7.58 -0.93
N ILE A 272 20.22 8.53 -0.31
CA ILE A 272 21.56 8.26 0.25
C ILE A 272 21.47 7.33 1.47
N SER A 273 20.55 7.54 2.42
CA SER A 273 20.53 6.73 3.65
C SER A 273 20.22 5.26 3.40
N VAL A 274 19.38 4.94 2.41
CA VAL A 274 18.98 3.56 2.08
C VAL A 274 20.09 2.80 1.30
N GLN A 275 21.03 3.48 0.66
CA GLN A 275 22.09 2.85 -0.15
C GLN A 275 23.53 3.04 0.40
N SER A 276 23.76 3.97 1.33
CA SER A 276 25.10 4.24 1.88
C SER A 276 25.61 3.19 2.87
N GLN A 277 24.74 2.33 3.41
CA GLN A 277 25.17 1.21 4.28
C GLN A 277 25.78 0.02 3.53
N GLN A 278 25.59 -0.09 2.21
CA GLN A 278 26.10 -1.24 1.44
C GLN A 278 27.44 -1.00 0.71
N ILE A 279 27.90 0.25 0.55
CA ILE A 279 29.09 0.57 -0.28
C ILE A 279 30.29 1.06 0.57
N ALA A 280 30.09 1.45 1.83
CA ALA A 280 31.17 1.94 2.70
C ALA A 280 32.24 0.89 3.05
N LEU A 281 31.96 -0.41 2.84
CA LEU A 281 32.87 -1.51 3.16
C LEU A 281 33.61 -2.11 1.95
N SER A 282 33.20 -1.81 0.71
CA SER A 282 33.83 -2.38 -0.49
C SER A 282 34.89 -1.48 -1.13
N VAL A 283 34.89 -0.18 -0.79
CA VAL A 283 35.75 0.82 -1.44
C VAL A 283 37.07 1.05 -0.69
N THR A 284 37.23 0.55 0.54
CA THR A 284 38.42 0.83 1.37
C THR A 284 39.65 -0.05 1.08
N ASN A 285 39.53 -1.13 0.30
CA ASN A 285 40.62 -2.11 0.14
C ASN A 285 41.57 -1.85 -1.06
N GLU A 286 41.34 -0.83 -1.89
CA GLU A 286 42.20 -0.52 -3.06
C GLU A 286 43.02 0.78 -2.96
N PHE A 287 42.92 1.53 -1.85
CA PHE A 287 43.49 2.90 -1.77
C PHE A 287 44.97 3.01 -1.37
N TYR A 288 45.70 1.90 -1.19
CA TYR A 288 47.09 1.89 -0.72
C TYR A 288 48.16 2.01 -1.83
N HIS A 289 47.90 2.78 -2.90
CA HIS A 289 48.94 3.12 -3.87
C HIS A 289 49.30 4.61 -3.81
N HIS A 290 50.57 4.91 -3.52
CA HIS A 290 51.15 6.26 -3.40
C HIS A 290 50.81 7.20 -4.58
N TYR A 291 50.64 6.66 -5.79
CA TYR A 291 50.22 7.43 -6.97
C TYR A 291 48.76 7.90 -6.93
N VAL A 292 47.86 7.16 -6.27
CA VAL A 292 46.43 7.49 -6.18
C VAL A 292 46.23 8.72 -5.28
N PHE A 293 47.02 8.85 -4.22
CA PHE A 293 46.96 9.98 -3.29
C PHE A 293 47.34 11.31 -3.95
N PHE A 294 48.37 11.32 -4.81
CA PHE A 294 48.82 12.54 -5.50
C PHE A 294 47.76 13.11 -6.46
N PHE A 295 47.17 12.27 -7.31
CA PHE A 295 46.11 12.70 -8.23
C PHE A 295 44.79 13.04 -7.52
N LEU A 296 44.48 12.37 -6.40
CA LEU A 296 43.33 12.73 -5.56
C LEU A 296 43.56 14.07 -4.86
N SER A 297 44.78 14.38 -4.43
CA SER A 297 45.11 15.70 -3.87
C SER A 297 44.91 16.81 -4.91
N GLN A 298 45.44 16.62 -6.13
CA GLN A 298 45.23 17.60 -7.20
C GLN A 298 43.76 17.77 -7.59
N TRP A 299 42.97 16.70 -7.59
CA TRP A 299 41.53 16.77 -7.85
C TRP A 299 40.77 17.40 -6.68
N TYR A 300 41.19 17.11 -5.43
CA TYR A 300 40.62 17.69 -4.21
C TYR A 300 40.81 19.20 -4.16
N ASP A 301 41.99 19.68 -4.58
CA ASP A 301 42.36 21.10 -4.59
C ASP A 301 41.63 21.91 -5.69
N LEU A 302 40.89 21.26 -6.60
CA LEU A 302 40.09 21.96 -7.60
C LEU A 302 38.93 22.72 -6.96
N ASP A 303 38.61 23.89 -7.51
CA ASP A 303 37.46 24.67 -7.08
C ASP A 303 36.14 23.93 -7.32
N ALA A 304 35.99 23.21 -8.44
CA ALA A 304 34.79 22.47 -8.82
C ALA A 304 35.11 21.00 -9.18
N PRO A 305 35.46 20.15 -8.20
CA PRO A 305 35.83 18.76 -8.42
C PRO A 305 34.69 17.92 -9.01
N GLU A 306 33.44 18.31 -8.76
CA GLU A 306 32.24 17.63 -9.27
C GLU A 306 32.09 17.71 -10.80
N GLN A 307 32.60 18.78 -11.42
CA GLN A 307 32.58 18.98 -12.87
C GLN A 307 33.86 18.44 -13.54
N ALA A 308 34.93 18.26 -12.75
CA ALA A 308 36.18 17.75 -13.24
C ALA A 308 36.11 16.24 -13.51
N PRO A 309 36.82 15.73 -14.54
CA PRO A 309 36.90 14.30 -14.77
C PRO A 309 37.55 13.62 -13.56
N PHE A 310 36.87 12.61 -13.02
CA PHE A 310 37.41 11.82 -11.92
C PHE A 310 38.79 11.26 -12.28
N PRO A 311 39.76 11.28 -11.34
CA PRO A 311 41.12 10.86 -11.62
C PRO A 311 41.18 9.37 -12.01
N MET A 312 42.03 9.05 -13.00
CA MET A 312 42.44 7.67 -13.36
C MET A 312 41.29 6.69 -13.69
N LYS A 313 41.42 5.42 -13.28
CA LYS A 313 40.54 4.27 -13.62
C LYS A 313 39.09 4.44 -13.16
N TYR A 314 38.85 5.37 -12.24
CA TYR A 314 37.53 5.67 -11.70
C TYR A 314 36.59 6.34 -12.70
N LYS A 315 37.12 6.93 -13.80
CA LYS A 315 36.29 7.52 -14.86
C LYS A 315 35.38 6.49 -15.54
N LYS A 316 35.89 5.27 -15.77
CA LYS A 316 35.20 4.17 -16.49
C LYS A 316 34.58 3.11 -15.58
N ASN A 317 35.14 2.89 -14.39
CA ASN A 317 34.71 1.78 -13.52
C ASN A 317 33.62 2.16 -12.51
N LEU A 318 33.42 3.46 -12.24
CA LEU A 318 32.41 3.92 -11.26
C LEU A 318 31.15 4.44 -11.93
N SER A 319 30.00 4.05 -11.39
CA SER A 319 28.71 4.64 -11.73
C SER A 319 28.62 6.10 -11.28
N ALA A 320 27.73 6.88 -11.87
CA ALA A 320 27.53 8.28 -11.49
C ALA A 320 27.16 8.45 -10.01
N PHE A 321 26.42 7.48 -9.43
CA PHE A 321 26.08 7.46 -8.01
C PHE A 321 27.30 7.15 -7.13
N GLN A 322 28.16 6.20 -7.54
CA GLN A 322 29.39 5.88 -6.82
C GLN A 322 30.38 7.06 -6.81
N LYS A 323 30.46 7.81 -7.92
CA LYS A 323 31.24 9.05 -8.00
C LYS A 323 30.77 10.08 -6.96
N LEU A 324 29.46 10.19 -6.77
CA LEU A 324 28.91 11.07 -5.74
C LEU A 324 29.22 10.61 -4.32
N LEU A 325 29.19 9.30 -4.05
CA LEU A 325 29.61 8.75 -2.76
C LEU A 325 31.07 9.08 -2.48
N LEU A 326 31.93 8.99 -3.50
CA LEU A 326 33.34 9.37 -3.38
C LEU A 326 33.48 10.88 -3.12
N LEU A 327 32.73 11.73 -3.83
CA LEU A 327 32.69 13.17 -3.55
C LEU A 327 32.28 13.46 -2.10
N ARG A 328 31.35 12.70 -1.52
CA ARG A 328 30.96 12.83 -0.10
C ARG A 328 32.09 12.48 0.86
N CYS A 329 32.94 11.50 0.54
CA CYS A 329 34.07 11.12 1.40
C CYS A 329 35.18 12.18 1.41
N PHE A 330 35.40 12.87 0.29
CA PHE A 330 36.51 13.82 0.15
C PHE A 330 36.08 15.29 0.32
N ARG A 331 34.99 15.75 -0.30
CA ARG A 331 34.53 17.17 -0.30
C ARG A 331 33.03 17.27 -0.02
N VAL A 332 32.69 17.24 1.27
CA VAL A 332 31.29 17.32 1.76
C VAL A 332 30.58 18.60 1.32
N ASP A 333 31.31 19.71 1.22
CA ASP A 333 30.81 21.02 0.82
C ASP A 333 30.36 21.08 -0.65
N ARG A 334 30.95 20.27 -1.54
CA ARG A 334 30.58 20.18 -2.96
C ARG A 334 29.54 19.11 -3.26
N VAL A 335 29.18 18.27 -2.27
CA VAL A 335 28.15 17.23 -2.44
C VAL A 335 26.84 17.81 -2.95
N PHE A 336 26.40 18.97 -2.46
CA PHE A 336 25.14 19.57 -2.91
C PHE A 336 25.14 19.89 -4.42
N ARG A 337 26.26 20.37 -4.95
CA ARG A 337 26.41 20.64 -6.39
C ARG A 337 26.50 19.34 -7.18
N GLY A 338 27.33 18.39 -6.74
CA GLY A 338 27.41 17.08 -7.38
C GLY A 338 26.08 16.30 -7.37
N VAL A 339 25.27 16.48 -6.32
CA VAL A 339 23.89 15.96 -6.25
C VAL A 339 23.02 16.60 -7.32
N THR A 340 23.10 17.92 -7.45
CA THR A 340 22.32 18.66 -8.45
C THR A 340 22.70 18.19 -9.86
N ASP A 341 24.00 18.10 -10.16
CA ASP A 341 24.50 17.61 -11.44
C ASP A 341 24.07 16.16 -11.72
N TYR A 342 24.09 15.30 -10.69
CA TYR A 342 23.60 13.93 -10.79
C TYR A 342 22.10 13.88 -11.12
N VAL A 343 21.28 14.67 -10.41
CA VAL A 343 19.84 14.71 -10.63
C VAL A 343 19.54 15.27 -12.01
N THR A 344 20.21 16.34 -12.42
CA THR A 344 20.10 16.92 -13.77
C THR A 344 20.49 15.92 -14.85
N GLY A 345 21.54 15.12 -14.64
CA GLY A 345 21.94 14.07 -15.57
C GLY A 345 20.95 12.90 -15.67
N VAL A 346 20.25 12.57 -14.58
CA VAL A 346 19.29 11.45 -14.53
C VAL A 346 17.89 11.86 -14.99
N MET A 347 17.44 13.05 -14.63
CA MET A 347 16.09 13.57 -14.93
C MET A 347 16.05 14.41 -16.22
N GLY A 348 17.21 14.83 -16.73
CA GLY A 348 17.36 15.76 -17.84
C GLY A 348 17.31 17.23 -17.41
N GLU A 349 18.01 18.10 -18.11
CA GLU A 349 17.85 19.56 -18.01
C GLU A 349 16.51 19.96 -18.64
N LYS A 350 15.47 20.21 -17.83
CA LYS A 350 14.23 20.83 -18.31
C LYS A 350 13.63 21.79 -17.31
#